data_AF-R5FGK1-F1
#
_entry.id   AF-R5FGK1-F1
#
_cell.length_a   1.000
_cell.length_b   1.000
_cell.length_c   1.000
_cell.angle_alpha   90.00
_cell.angle_beta   90.00
_cell.angle_gamma   90.00
#
_symmetry.space_group_name_H-M   'P 1'
#
loop_
_entity.id
_entity.type
_entity.pdbx_description
1 polymer ?
#
loop_
_entity_poly.entity_id
_entity_poly.type
_entity_poly.pdbx_seq_one_letter_code
_entity_poly.pdbx_strand_id
1 'polypeptide(L)'
;MNLQEMQQFLSTERHEWQVPAKVKDKVAKMVERYNRRAIKKGYDTSTLTFDEATLTLSGLFMPKKEKKSFFGQIAECGTNADLCSDFKHILDLCTAVCPHCHSLVAPSAKRCENCGEPLFKEPSADTEKAVPCRKESPNPRPLNTEKTEATDTGMMHDGIGIRYEPGHAHPAMDAPDGVTYHDELLASLNEFIATQKADPKKYAFLLLALDLNRLDLTDDEELDDDDPRYGINAFDIQNVVFSKYNLWQPLFENKVTKGDPQIFITVRDDNVDLQEMERFAKDHGIPYALEKGFDRYDQDFSRLILSFDDDTAAAANFVCDAATTVLSVPKDIPISLYISACQGKDKAQKEYKKSHSFSARDTARGIATLLKNRVIRK
;
A
#
# COMPACT_ATOMS: atom_id res chain seq x y z
N MET A 1 4.22 -20.28 6.04
CA MET A 1 4.48 -19.01 6.75
C MET A 1 3.66 -17.90 6.10
N ASN A 2 3.14 -16.97 6.87
CA ASN A 2 2.54 -15.74 6.31
C ASN A 2 3.64 -14.79 5.81
N LEU A 3 3.28 -13.70 5.11
CA LEU A 3 4.25 -12.80 4.48
C LEU A 3 5.18 -12.10 5.50
N GLN A 4 4.65 -11.79 6.70
CA GLN A 4 5.41 -11.14 7.77
C GLN A 4 6.44 -12.09 8.40
N GLU A 5 6.05 -13.34 8.65
CA GLU A 5 6.94 -14.42 9.10
C GLU A 5 8.02 -14.72 8.04
N MET A 6 7.64 -14.73 6.76
CA MET A 6 8.56 -14.96 5.66
C MET A 6 9.58 -13.81 5.53
N GLN A 7 9.13 -12.56 5.62
CA GLN A 7 10.02 -11.40 5.61
C GLN A 7 11.03 -11.47 6.75
N GLN A 8 10.60 -11.88 7.94
CA GLN A 8 11.51 -12.08 9.07
C GLN A 8 12.52 -13.20 8.76
N PHE A 9 12.06 -14.36 8.32
CA PHE A 9 12.92 -15.51 7.96
C PHE A 9 13.96 -15.15 6.90
N LEU A 10 13.56 -14.52 5.81
CA LEU A 10 14.47 -14.15 4.72
C LEU A 10 15.45 -13.05 5.10
N SER A 11 15.23 -12.35 6.22
CA SER A 11 16.08 -11.25 6.68
C SER A 11 17.11 -11.62 7.74
N THR A 12 17.11 -12.87 8.25
CA THR A 12 18.02 -13.29 9.33
C THR A 12 19.41 -13.65 8.83
N GLU A 13 19.49 -14.42 7.75
CA GLU A 13 20.75 -14.92 7.19
C GLU A 13 20.61 -15.23 5.70
N ARG A 14 21.74 -15.48 5.04
CA ARG A 14 21.73 -15.95 3.66
C ARG A 14 21.30 -17.40 3.65
N HIS A 15 20.26 -17.69 2.89
CA HIS A 15 19.68 -19.02 2.78
C HIS A 15 20.03 -19.63 1.41
N GLU A 16 20.02 -20.96 1.36
CA GLU A 16 20.24 -21.74 0.15
C GLU A 16 19.10 -22.73 -0.06
N TRP A 17 18.68 -22.87 -1.32
CA TRP A 17 17.58 -23.73 -1.74
C TRP A 17 17.95 -24.49 -3.01
N GLN A 18 17.49 -25.73 -3.09
CA GLN A 18 17.62 -26.53 -4.31
C GLN A 18 16.47 -26.27 -5.26
N VAL A 19 16.80 -26.04 -6.52
CA VAL A 19 15.85 -25.85 -7.61
C VAL A 19 15.66 -27.17 -8.34
N PRO A 20 14.44 -27.74 -8.38
CA PRO A 20 14.19 -28.95 -9.16
C PRO A 20 14.49 -28.70 -10.65
N ALA A 21 15.22 -29.61 -11.29
CA ALA A 21 15.64 -29.45 -12.70
C ALA A 21 14.50 -29.13 -13.67
N LYS A 22 13.29 -29.68 -13.41
CA LYS A 22 12.07 -29.44 -14.20
C LYS A 22 11.57 -27.99 -14.23
N VAL A 23 11.95 -27.15 -13.26
CA VAL A 23 11.54 -25.74 -13.17
C VAL A 23 12.73 -24.78 -13.29
N LYS A 24 13.92 -25.28 -13.68
CA LYS A 24 15.17 -24.52 -13.77
C LYS A 24 15.00 -23.22 -14.58
N ASP A 25 14.51 -23.33 -15.81
CA ASP A 25 14.42 -22.19 -16.72
C ASP A 25 13.40 -21.15 -16.22
N LYS A 26 12.30 -21.62 -15.61
CA LYS A 26 11.30 -20.75 -14.98
C LYS A 26 11.89 -19.98 -13.79
N VAL A 27 12.62 -20.67 -12.91
CA VAL A 27 13.25 -20.04 -11.74
C VAL A 27 14.34 -19.05 -12.16
N ALA A 28 15.16 -19.37 -13.17
CA ALA A 28 16.16 -18.45 -13.70
C ALA A 28 15.54 -17.13 -14.17
N LYS A 29 14.46 -17.20 -14.97
CA LYS A 29 13.73 -16.01 -15.44
C LYS A 29 13.11 -15.21 -14.28
N MET A 30 12.50 -15.89 -13.30
CA MET A 30 11.90 -15.22 -12.14
C MET A 30 12.96 -14.52 -11.28
N VAL A 31 14.12 -15.14 -11.08
CA VAL A 31 15.26 -14.56 -10.38
C VAL A 31 15.79 -13.32 -11.09
N GLU A 32 15.92 -13.37 -12.42
CA GLU A 32 16.35 -12.21 -13.21
C GLU A 32 15.36 -11.04 -13.07
N ARG A 33 14.06 -11.32 -13.22
CA ARG A 33 12.98 -10.33 -13.08
C ARG A 33 12.96 -9.72 -11.68
N TYR A 34 13.04 -10.54 -10.64
CA TYR A 34 13.11 -10.10 -9.25
C TYR A 34 14.33 -9.20 -9.03
N ASN A 35 15.53 -9.62 -9.46
CA ASN A 35 16.75 -8.84 -9.29
C ASN A 35 16.68 -7.49 -9.99
N ARG A 36 16.15 -7.44 -11.21
CA ARG A 36 15.94 -6.19 -11.96
C ARG A 36 15.02 -5.24 -11.20
N ARG A 37 13.90 -5.74 -10.65
CA ARG A 37 12.97 -4.95 -9.82
C ARG A 37 13.61 -4.50 -8.51
N ALA A 38 14.30 -5.39 -7.80
CA ALA A 38 14.98 -5.09 -6.56
C ALA A 38 15.99 -3.95 -6.77
N ILE A 39 16.82 -4.02 -7.81
CA ILE A 39 17.78 -2.96 -8.16
C ILE A 39 17.07 -1.65 -8.55
N LYS A 40 16.02 -1.68 -9.39
CA LYS A 40 15.24 -0.47 -9.75
C LYS A 40 14.65 0.23 -8.51
N LYS A 41 14.24 -0.55 -7.50
CA LYS A 41 13.73 -0.04 -6.21
C LYS A 41 14.85 0.24 -5.18
N GLY A 42 16.11 0.04 -5.57
CA GLY A 42 17.34 0.30 -4.79
C GLY A 42 17.63 -0.72 -3.68
N TYR A 43 17.14 -1.95 -3.81
CA TYR A 43 17.36 -3.09 -2.93
C TYR A 43 18.47 -4.00 -3.46
N ASP A 44 19.59 -3.41 -3.88
CA ASP A 44 20.73 -4.10 -4.48
C ASP A 44 21.27 -5.24 -3.59
N THR A 45 21.20 -5.04 -2.28
CA THR A 45 21.62 -6.02 -1.26
C THR A 45 20.64 -7.18 -1.06
N SER A 46 19.44 -7.10 -1.65
CA SER A 46 18.39 -8.12 -1.52
C SER A 46 18.28 -9.04 -2.75
N THR A 47 19.27 -9.01 -3.64
CA THR A 47 19.29 -9.81 -4.87
C THR A 47 19.53 -11.29 -4.60
N LEU A 48 18.99 -12.13 -5.48
CA LEU A 48 19.17 -13.58 -5.47
C LEU A 48 20.30 -13.99 -6.41
N THR A 49 21.01 -15.04 -6.04
CA THR A 49 22.02 -15.68 -6.88
C THR A 49 21.54 -17.08 -7.22
N PHE A 50 21.35 -17.38 -8.49
CA PHE A 50 21.03 -18.72 -8.97
C PHE A 50 22.23 -19.33 -9.69
N ASP A 51 22.78 -20.42 -9.15
CA ASP A 51 23.82 -21.21 -9.79
C ASP A 51 23.19 -22.35 -10.59
N GLU A 52 23.19 -22.20 -11.91
CA GLU A 52 22.64 -23.17 -12.84
C GLU A 52 23.39 -24.50 -12.88
N ALA A 53 24.68 -24.53 -12.52
CA ALA A 53 25.48 -25.75 -12.56
C ALA A 53 25.15 -26.67 -11.38
N THR A 54 24.89 -26.09 -10.21
CA THR A 54 24.53 -26.82 -8.99
C THR A 54 23.03 -26.85 -8.70
N LEU A 55 22.22 -26.13 -9.50
CA LEU A 55 20.80 -25.89 -9.27
C LEU A 55 20.51 -25.29 -7.88
N THR A 56 21.43 -24.42 -7.42
CA THR A 56 21.35 -23.81 -6.09
C THR A 56 20.92 -22.36 -6.20
N LEU A 57 19.79 -22.03 -5.59
CA LEU A 57 19.35 -20.67 -5.38
C LEU A 57 19.82 -20.19 -4.01
N SER A 58 20.37 -18.98 -3.91
CA SER A 58 20.73 -18.38 -2.63
C SER A 58 20.35 -16.90 -2.57
N GLY A 59 20.05 -16.40 -1.38
CA GLY A 59 19.64 -15.00 -1.21
C GLY A 59 19.44 -14.59 0.24
N LEU A 60 19.40 -13.28 0.46
CA LEU A 60 19.10 -12.64 1.73
C LEU A 60 18.19 -11.45 1.43
N PHE A 61 17.02 -11.35 2.07
CA PHE A 61 16.15 -10.19 1.93
C PHE A 61 16.48 -9.14 2.99
N MET A 62 17.06 -8.02 2.57
CA MET A 62 17.36 -6.90 3.46
C MET A 62 16.32 -5.78 3.30
N PRO A 63 15.34 -5.66 4.22
CA PRO A 63 14.47 -4.50 4.23
C PRO A 63 15.30 -3.24 4.52
N LYS A 64 15.06 -2.17 3.75
CA LYS A 64 15.70 -0.88 3.99
C LYS A 64 15.27 -0.32 5.35
N LYS A 65 16.23 -0.17 6.26
CA LYS A 65 16.03 0.44 7.58
C LYS A 65 16.36 1.93 7.57
N GLU A 66 15.91 2.66 6.56
CA GLU A 66 16.09 4.11 6.51
C GLU A 66 15.09 4.80 7.43
N LYS A 67 15.52 5.89 8.09
CA LYS A 67 14.60 6.77 8.83
C LYS A 67 13.73 7.55 7.84
N LYS A 68 12.69 6.91 7.32
CA LYS A 68 11.68 7.55 6.47
C LYS A 68 10.58 8.18 7.31
N SER A 69 9.90 9.17 6.72
CA SER A 69 8.61 9.68 7.20
C SER A 69 7.58 8.54 7.17
N PHE A 70 6.47 8.63 7.91
CA PHE A 70 5.47 7.56 7.95
C PHE A 70 4.89 7.19 6.59
N PHE A 71 4.55 8.17 5.75
CA PHE A 71 4.13 7.88 4.36
C PHE A 71 5.28 7.27 3.53
N GLY A 72 6.51 7.69 3.80
CA GLY A 72 7.69 7.01 3.25
C GLY A 72 7.85 5.59 3.77
N GLN A 73 7.41 5.28 4.99
CA GLN A 73 7.39 3.92 5.55
C GLN A 73 6.24 3.11 4.96
N ILE A 74 5.06 3.68 4.68
CA ILE A 74 3.96 2.99 3.99
C ILE A 74 4.40 2.60 2.57
N ALA A 75 4.94 3.54 1.80
CA ALA A 75 5.46 3.26 0.46
C ALA A 75 6.58 2.21 0.49
N GLU A 76 7.44 2.26 1.52
CA GLU A 76 8.47 1.24 1.73
C GLU A 76 7.90 -0.11 2.15
N CYS A 77 6.85 -0.13 2.98
CA CYS A 77 6.17 -1.35 3.37
C CYS A 77 5.49 -2.01 2.18
N GLY A 78 4.83 -1.24 1.30
CA GLY A 78 4.30 -1.76 0.03
C GLY A 78 5.42 -2.34 -0.85
N THR A 79 6.52 -1.60 -1.00
CA THR A 79 7.69 -2.10 -1.75
C THR A 79 8.31 -3.37 -1.14
N ASN A 80 8.41 -3.43 0.20
CA ASN A 80 8.90 -4.62 0.91
C ASN A 80 7.95 -5.79 0.74
N ALA A 81 6.64 -5.55 0.82
CA ALA A 81 5.63 -6.59 0.66
C ALA A 81 5.66 -7.18 -0.75
N ASP A 82 5.77 -6.32 -1.78
CA ASP A 82 5.95 -6.76 -3.17
C ASP A 82 7.18 -7.66 -3.33
N LEU A 83 8.35 -7.19 -2.89
CA LEU A 83 9.60 -7.93 -3.06
C LEU A 83 9.64 -9.22 -2.21
N CYS A 84 9.07 -9.21 -1.00
CA CYS A 84 8.93 -10.42 -0.19
C CYS A 84 7.97 -11.44 -0.83
N SER A 85 6.89 -10.97 -1.46
CA SER A 85 5.95 -11.83 -2.19
C SER A 85 6.67 -12.50 -3.37
N ASP A 86 7.40 -11.72 -4.19
CA ASP A 86 8.21 -12.23 -5.30
C ASP A 86 9.20 -13.30 -4.84
N PHE A 87 9.96 -13.01 -3.77
CA PHE A 87 10.92 -13.95 -3.22
C PHE A 87 10.20 -15.22 -2.72
N LYS A 88 9.09 -15.10 -1.98
CA LYS A 88 8.30 -16.26 -1.54
C LYS A 88 7.88 -17.14 -2.71
N HIS A 89 7.39 -16.58 -3.81
CA HIS A 89 6.92 -17.36 -4.94
C HIS A 89 8.05 -18.10 -5.67
N ILE A 90 9.24 -17.51 -5.75
CA ILE A 90 10.44 -18.22 -6.21
C ILE A 90 10.73 -19.41 -5.28
N LEU A 91 10.60 -19.22 -3.97
CA LEU A 91 10.84 -20.28 -2.98
C LEU A 91 9.79 -21.39 -3.04
N ASP A 92 8.53 -21.11 -3.36
CA ASP A 92 7.50 -22.15 -3.48
C ASP A 92 7.80 -23.13 -4.64
N LEU A 93 8.65 -22.74 -5.61
CA LEU A 93 9.16 -23.64 -6.67
C LEU A 93 10.41 -24.42 -6.27
N CYS A 94 11.01 -24.09 -5.13
CA CYS A 94 12.25 -24.67 -4.65
C CYS A 94 12.01 -25.73 -3.57
N THR A 95 13.09 -26.38 -3.15
CA THR A 95 13.12 -27.29 -2.01
C THR A 95 14.23 -26.86 -1.05
N ALA A 96 13.97 -26.98 0.24
CA ALA A 96 14.98 -26.81 1.27
C ALA A 96 15.44 -28.19 1.77
N VAL A 97 16.66 -28.26 2.29
CA VAL A 97 17.18 -29.47 2.93
C VAL A 97 17.03 -29.30 4.44
N CYS A 98 16.36 -30.23 5.11
CA CYS A 98 16.24 -30.20 6.56
C CYS A 98 17.64 -30.34 7.20
N PRO A 99 18.07 -29.43 8.08
CA PRO A 99 19.40 -29.51 8.70
C PRO A 99 19.53 -30.66 9.72
N HIS A 100 18.41 -31.24 10.15
CA HIS A 100 18.39 -32.31 11.17
C HIS A 100 18.38 -33.70 10.56
N CYS A 101 17.59 -33.93 9.51
CA CYS A 101 17.42 -35.24 8.90
C CYS A 101 17.75 -35.29 7.41
N HIS A 102 18.21 -34.19 6.82
CA HIS A 102 18.61 -34.04 5.42
C HIS A 102 17.53 -34.42 4.39
N SER A 103 16.28 -34.56 4.82
CA SER A 103 15.15 -34.74 3.91
C SER A 103 14.83 -33.45 3.17
N LEU A 104 14.32 -33.58 1.95
CA LEU A 104 13.78 -32.46 1.19
C LEU A 104 12.47 -32.01 1.83
N VAL A 105 12.35 -30.72 2.08
CA VAL A 105 11.18 -30.09 2.71
C VAL A 105 10.77 -28.85 1.92
N ALA A 106 9.51 -28.45 2.06
CA ALA A 106 9.06 -27.18 1.49
C ALA A 106 9.86 -26.02 2.12
N PRO A 107 10.39 -25.06 1.32
CA PRO A 107 11.17 -23.93 1.83
C PRO A 107 10.45 -23.04 2.83
N SER A 108 9.12 -23.07 2.82
CA SER A 108 8.26 -22.30 3.72
C SER A 108 7.71 -23.11 4.91
N ALA A 109 8.15 -24.36 5.09
CA ALA A 109 7.70 -25.24 6.16
C ALA A 109 8.29 -24.82 7.52
N LYS A 110 7.42 -24.69 8.53
CA LYS A 110 7.85 -24.39 9.91
C LYS A 110 8.52 -25.58 10.59
N ARG A 111 8.18 -26.80 10.18
CA ARG A 111 8.67 -28.07 10.72
C ARG A 111 8.98 -29.02 9.59
N CYS A 112 9.96 -29.89 9.81
CA CYS A 112 10.24 -30.97 8.89
C CYS A 112 9.11 -32.01 8.95
N GLU A 113 8.50 -32.32 7.81
CA GLU A 113 7.44 -33.35 7.72
C GLU A 113 7.95 -34.75 8.08
N ASN A 114 9.27 -34.99 7.93
CA ASN A 114 9.88 -36.30 8.17
C ASN A 114 10.35 -36.49 9.62
N CYS A 115 10.99 -35.49 10.23
CA CYS A 115 11.54 -35.60 11.60
C CYS A 115 10.82 -34.75 12.66
N GLY A 116 9.84 -33.94 12.28
CA GLY A 116 9.04 -33.11 13.19
C GLY A 116 9.79 -31.92 13.83
N GLU A 117 11.11 -31.84 13.65
CA GLU A 117 11.96 -30.77 14.17
C GLU A 117 11.59 -29.41 13.55
N PRO A 118 11.61 -28.32 14.35
CA PRO A 118 11.38 -26.98 13.84
C PRO A 118 12.53 -26.56 12.93
N LEU A 119 12.17 -26.14 11.71
CA LEU A 119 13.12 -25.62 10.70
C LEU A 119 13.37 -24.12 10.90
N PHE A 120 12.52 -23.48 11.70
CA PHE A 120 12.58 -22.06 12.04
C PHE A 120 12.81 -21.92 13.55
N LYS A 121 13.87 -21.22 13.94
CA LYS A 121 14.01 -20.72 15.31
C LYS A 121 13.27 -19.39 15.39
N GLU A 122 12.14 -19.36 16.08
CA GLU A 122 11.56 -18.09 16.51
C GLU A 122 12.63 -17.31 17.28
N PRO A 123 12.85 -16.01 16.98
CA PRO A 123 13.75 -15.21 17.79
C PRO A 123 13.26 -15.23 19.24
N SER A 124 14.18 -15.47 20.18
CA SER A 124 13.85 -15.42 21.59
C SER A 124 13.24 -14.06 21.94
N ALA A 125 12.29 -14.08 22.87
CA ALA A 125 11.54 -12.91 23.38
C ALA A 125 12.43 -11.77 23.93
N ASP A 126 13.75 -11.93 23.97
CA ASP A 126 14.73 -10.94 24.41
C ASP A 126 15.17 -9.95 23.31
N THR A 127 14.67 -10.08 22.08
CA THR A 127 14.96 -9.11 20.99
C THR A 127 13.84 -8.09 20.76
N GLU A 128 12.77 -8.10 21.58
CA GLU A 128 11.84 -6.97 21.70
C GLU A 128 12.37 -5.91 22.66
N LYS A 129 13.40 -5.19 22.21
CA LYS A 129 13.65 -3.81 22.68
C LYS A 129 13.75 -2.86 21.50
N ALA A 130 12.66 -2.78 20.74
CA ALA A 130 12.32 -1.54 20.05
C ALA A 130 11.82 -0.54 21.10
N VAL A 131 12.77 0.19 21.69
CA VAL A 131 12.66 1.47 22.43
C VAL A 131 11.25 1.83 22.95
N PRO A 132 10.97 1.69 24.25
CA PRO A 132 9.82 2.33 24.87
C PRO A 132 10.12 3.83 24.98
N CYS A 133 9.60 4.64 24.06
CA CYS A 133 9.58 6.09 24.26
C CYS A 133 8.47 6.44 25.25
N ARG A 134 8.87 6.46 26.52
CA ARG A 134 8.43 7.28 27.65
C ARG A 134 7.14 8.09 27.42
N LYS A 135 6.11 7.76 28.20
CA LYS A 135 4.96 8.62 28.47
C LYS A 135 5.45 9.96 29.03
N GLU A 136 5.26 11.04 28.29
CA GLU A 136 5.08 12.36 28.88
C GLU A 136 3.67 12.82 28.50
N SER A 137 2.78 12.78 29.49
CA SER A 137 1.51 13.49 29.44
C SER A 137 1.78 14.97 29.72
N PRO A 138 1.21 15.89 28.92
CA PRO A 138 0.76 17.15 29.46
C PRO A 138 -0.77 17.13 29.49
N ASN A 139 -1.31 17.45 30.67
CA ASN A 139 -2.73 17.66 30.90
C ASN A 139 -3.36 18.58 29.82
N PRO A 140 -4.59 18.29 29.36
CA PRO A 140 -5.31 19.19 28.48
C PRO A 140 -5.69 20.46 29.26
N ARG A 141 -5.29 21.63 28.78
CA ARG A 141 -5.96 22.88 29.14
C ARG A 141 -7.13 23.10 28.18
N PRO A 142 -8.31 23.50 28.68
CA PRO A 142 -9.49 23.70 27.85
C PRO A 142 -9.29 24.98 27.04
N LEU A 143 -9.21 24.86 25.72
CA LEU A 143 -9.38 26.01 24.85
C LEU A 143 -10.87 26.12 24.52
N ASN A 144 -11.56 26.99 25.26
CA ASN A 144 -12.81 27.57 24.81
C ASN A 144 -12.54 28.19 23.44
N THR A 145 -13.08 27.58 22.40
CA THR A 145 -13.22 28.22 21.11
C THR A 145 -14.67 28.03 20.72
N GLU A 146 -15.35 29.15 20.59
CA GLU A 146 -16.76 29.26 20.29
C GLU A 146 -17.10 28.39 19.08
N LYS A 147 -18.17 27.61 19.22
CA LYS A 147 -18.84 26.89 18.13
C LYS A 147 -19.16 27.91 17.04
N THR A 148 -18.32 27.96 16.02
CA THR A 148 -18.78 28.42 14.71
C THR A 148 -19.24 27.15 14.01
N GLU A 149 -20.54 27.06 13.77
CA GLU A 149 -21.15 25.98 13.01
C GLU A 149 -20.40 25.85 11.67
N ALA A 150 -19.67 24.73 11.52
CA ALA A 150 -19.03 24.36 10.27
C ALA A 150 -20.13 24.02 9.26
N THR A 151 -20.61 25.07 8.60
CA THR A 151 -21.44 25.00 7.41
C THR A 151 -20.52 24.60 6.26
N ASP A 152 -20.50 23.30 5.96
CA ASP A 152 -20.51 22.67 4.63
C ASP A 152 -20.01 23.50 3.41
N THR A 153 -18.84 24.14 3.52
CA THR A 153 -18.28 24.95 2.43
C THR A 153 -16.80 24.69 2.26
N GLY A 154 -16.47 23.53 1.69
CA GLY A 154 -15.26 23.41 0.88
C GLY A 154 -15.43 24.32 -0.34
N MET A 155 -14.92 25.55 -0.27
CA MET A 155 -14.90 26.45 -1.42
C MET A 155 -13.57 26.28 -2.15
N MET A 156 -13.65 25.83 -3.41
CA MET A 156 -12.51 25.97 -4.32
C MET A 156 -12.27 27.46 -4.55
N HIS A 157 -11.06 27.94 -4.22
CA HIS A 157 -10.61 29.28 -4.57
C HIS A 157 -9.68 29.16 -5.77
N ASP A 158 -10.04 29.81 -6.89
CA ASP A 158 -9.31 29.72 -8.15
C ASP A 158 -9.01 28.28 -8.63
N GLY A 159 -9.94 27.34 -8.37
CA GLY A 159 -9.79 25.93 -8.73
C GLY A 159 -8.96 25.08 -7.76
N ILE A 160 -8.47 25.65 -6.66
CA ILE A 160 -7.71 24.96 -5.60
C ILE A 160 -8.59 24.81 -4.36
N GLY A 161 -8.55 23.63 -3.73
CA GLY A 161 -9.30 23.32 -2.52
C GLY A 161 -10.06 22.01 -2.65
N ILE A 162 -11.14 21.88 -1.87
CA ILE A 162 -11.98 20.68 -1.85
C ILE A 162 -13.37 21.05 -2.33
N ARG A 163 -13.93 20.26 -3.23
CA ARG A 163 -15.34 20.29 -3.61
C ARG A 163 -15.99 18.98 -3.20
N TYR A 164 -17.05 19.05 -2.42
CA TYR A 164 -17.86 17.88 -2.06
C TYR A 164 -19.04 17.74 -3.00
N GLU A 165 -19.34 16.50 -3.40
CA GLU A 165 -20.55 16.14 -4.11
C GLU A 165 -21.31 15.12 -3.24
N PRO A 166 -22.54 15.44 -2.79
CA PRO A 166 -23.33 14.50 -2.02
C PRO A 166 -23.78 13.33 -2.91
N GLY A 167 -23.90 12.14 -2.31
CA GLY A 167 -24.50 11.01 -3.01
C GLY A 167 -25.97 11.25 -3.35
N HIS A 168 -26.46 10.53 -4.35
CA HIS A 168 -27.86 10.55 -4.77
C HIS A 168 -28.42 9.14 -4.80
N ALA A 169 -29.74 8.99 -4.65
CA ALA A 169 -30.39 7.69 -4.69
C ALA A 169 -30.30 7.10 -6.11
N HIS A 170 -29.52 6.03 -6.26
CA HIS A 170 -29.29 5.33 -7.53
C HIS A 170 -29.34 3.82 -7.32
N PRO A 171 -29.52 3.03 -8.39
CA PRO A 171 -29.61 1.57 -8.29
C PRO A 171 -28.36 0.99 -7.64
N ALA A 172 -28.55 -0.14 -6.95
CA ALA A 172 -27.44 -0.94 -6.45
C ALA A 172 -26.49 -1.24 -7.61
N MET A 173 -25.21 -0.96 -7.40
CA MET A 173 -24.17 -1.25 -8.37
C MET A 173 -23.86 -2.74 -8.32
N ASP A 174 -23.82 -3.39 -9.47
CA ASP A 174 -23.41 -4.79 -9.61
C ASP A 174 -21.99 -4.85 -10.17
N ALA A 175 -21.19 -5.80 -9.72
CA ALA A 175 -19.90 -6.06 -10.34
C ALA A 175 -20.10 -6.55 -11.79
N PRO A 176 -19.24 -6.17 -12.74
CA PRO A 176 -19.32 -6.69 -14.09
C PRO A 176 -19.20 -8.22 -14.12
N ASP A 177 -20.01 -8.85 -14.96
CA ASP A 177 -19.94 -10.31 -15.16
C ASP A 177 -18.52 -10.74 -15.56
N GLY A 178 -18.00 -11.76 -14.88
CA GLY A 178 -16.72 -12.41 -15.21
C GLY A 178 -15.47 -11.81 -14.56
N VAL A 179 -15.60 -10.86 -13.63
CA VAL A 179 -14.45 -10.37 -12.84
C VAL A 179 -14.00 -11.43 -11.84
N THR A 180 -12.81 -12.00 -12.05
CA THR A 180 -12.32 -13.17 -11.30
C THR A 180 -11.83 -12.81 -9.89
N TYR A 181 -11.48 -11.56 -9.65
CA TYR A 181 -10.92 -11.08 -8.38
C TYR A 181 -11.96 -10.45 -7.44
N HIS A 182 -13.23 -10.40 -7.83
CA HIS A 182 -14.31 -9.77 -7.05
C HIS A 182 -14.43 -10.36 -5.63
N ASP A 183 -14.51 -11.69 -5.53
CA ASP A 183 -14.73 -12.36 -4.24
C ASP A 183 -13.53 -12.21 -3.29
N GLU A 184 -12.31 -12.20 -3.85
CA GLU A 184 -11.07 -11.98 -3.09
C GLU A 184 -11.03 -10.56 -2.49
N LEU A 185 -11.43 -9.57 -3.30
CA LEU A 185 -11.53 -8.18 -2.89
C LEU A 185 -12.63 -7.96 -1.85
N LEU A 186 -13.83 -8.53 -2.07
CA LEU A 186 -14.95 -8.45 -1.15
C LEU A 186 -14.60 -9.07 0.21
N ALA A 187 -13.96 -10.24 0.23
CA ALA A 187 -13.48 -10.87 1.46
C ALA A 187 -12.50 -9.96 2.22
N SER A 188 -11.54 -9.34 1.51
CA SER A 188 -10.58 -8.42 2.12
C SER A 188 -11.22 -7.12 2.63
N LEU A 189 -12.22 -6.57 1.93
CA LEU A 189 -12.98 -5.41 2.43
C LEU A 189 -13.78 -5.75 3.70
N ASN A 190 -14.34 -6.96 3.79
CA ASN A 190 -14.97 -7.44 5.02
C ASN A 190 -13.97 -7.57 6.18
N GLU A 191 -12.78 -8.09 5.93
CA GLU A 191 -11.70 -8.14 6.93
C GLU A 191 -11.21 -6.73 7.31
N PHE A 192 -11.16 -5.81 6.36
CA PHE A 192 -10.80 -4.42 6.58
C PHE A 192 -11.80 -3.73 7.53
N ILE A 193 -13.10 -3.92 7.32
CA ILE A 193 -14.15 -3.43 8.24
C ILE A 193 -14.02 -4.09 9.62
N ALA A 194 -13.80 -5.40 9.68
CA ALA A 194 -13.61 -6.11 10.95
C ALA A 194 -12.40 -5.57 11.73
N THR A 195 -11.30 -5.27 11.04
CA THR A 195 -10.09 -4.67 11.60
C THR A 195 -10.38 -3.29 12.20
N GLN A 196 -11.19 -2.47 11.53
CA GLN A 196 -11.61 -1.17 12.04
C GLN A 196 -12.52 -1.30 13.26
N LYS A 197 -13.46 -2.24 13.25
CA LYS A 197 -14.35 -2.50 14.40
C LYS A 197 -13.56 -2.95 15.63
N ALA A 198 -12.49 -3.70 15.44
CA ALA A 198 -11.61 -4.17 16.53
C ALA A 198 -10.82 -3.02 17.19
N ASP A 199 -10.39 -2.02 16.41
CA ASP A 199 -9.68 -0.84 16.94
C ASP A 199 -10.06 0.46 16.19
N PRO A 200 -11.20 1.08 16.51
CA PRO A 200 -11.75 2.21 15.74
C PRO A 200 -10.88 3.48 15.74
N LYS A 201 -9.94 3.54 16.69
CA LYS A 201 -9.00 4.67 16.84
C LYS A 201 -7.79 4.53 15.94
N LYS A 202 -7.55 3.36 15.34
CA LYS A 202 -6.43 3.16 14.43
C LYS A 202 -6.74 3.63 13.02
N TYR A 203 -5.70 4.18 12.40
CA TYR A 203 -5.57 4.32 10.97
C TYR A 203 -5.36 2.93 10.37
N ALA A 204 -6.20 2.60 9.38
CA ALA A 204 -6.15 1.35 8.66
C ALA A 204 -6.14 1.63 7.15
N PHE A 205 -5.41 0.81 6.41
CA PHE A 205 -5.39 0.82 4.95
C PHE A 205 -5.47 -0.60 4.40
N LEU A 206 -6.00 -0.71 3.19
CA LEU A 206 -6.00 -1.91 2.36
C LEU A 206 -5.22 -1.59 1.09
N LEU A 207 -4.09 -2.27 0.89
CA LEU A 207 -3.36 -2.21 -0.38
C LEU A 207 -3.97 -3.21 -1.34
N LEU A 208 -4.23 -2.76 -2.56
CA LEU A 208 -4.63 -3.54 -3.71
C LEU A 208 -3.59 -3.35 -4.80
N ALA A 209 -3.09 -4.45 -5.37
CA ALA A 209 -2.14 -4.39 -6.47
C ALA A 209 -2.29 -5.56 -7.44
N LEU A 210 -1.84 -5.36 -8.69
CA LEU A 210 -1.66 -6.42 -9.67
C LEU A 210 -0.64 -7.44 -9.16
N ASP A 211 -1.02 -8.71 -9.11
CA ASP A 211 -0.11 -9.78 -8.73
C ASP A 211 0.71 -10.24 -9.94
N LEU A 212 1.84 -9.57 -10.14
CA LEU A 212 2.80 -9.87 -11.20
C LEU A 212 3.37 -11.30 -11.18
N ASN A 213 3.23 -12.01 -10.06
CA ASN A 213 3.74 -13.38 -9.94
C ASN A 213 2.68 -14.42 -10.34
N ARG A 214 1.42 -14.14 -10.04
CA ARG A 214 0.28 -14.94 -10.53
C ARG A 214 -0.05 -14.63 -11.99
N LEU A 215 0.45 -13.51 -12.52
CA LEU A 215 0.21 -13.09 -13.90
C LEU A 215 0.96 -14.00 -14.87
N ASP A 216 0.19 -14.75 -15.67
CA ASP A 216 0.73 -15.66 -16.69
C ASP A 216 1.12 -14.86 -17.94
N LEU A 217 2.33 -14.28 -17.91
CA LEU A 217 2.90 -13.58 -19.06
C LEU A 217 3.49 -14.58 -20.04
N THR A 218 3.24 -14.37 -21.33
CA THR A 218 3.97 -15.13 -22.36
C THR A 218 5.46 -14.76 -22.36
N ASP A 219 6.31 -15.64 -22.91
CA ASP A 219 7.77 -15.51 -22.82
C ASP A 219 8.34 -14.21 -23.41
N ASP A 220 7.60 -13.56 -24.33
CA ASP A 220 8.00 -12.33 -25.03
C ASP A 220 7.20 -11.10 -24.56
N GLU A 221 6.32 -11.25 -23.57
CA GLU A 221 5.45 -10.17 -23.10
C GLU A 221 6.12 -9.36 -21.99
N GLU A 222 6.39 -8.08 -22.29
CA GLU A 222 6.82 -7.10 -21.31
C GLU A 222 5.64 -6.17 -20.96
N LEU A 223 5.43 -5.94 -19.66
CA LEU A 223 4.51 -4.92 -19.18
C LEU A 223 5.22 -3.57 -19.24
N ASP A 224 4.76 -2.67 -20.09
CA ASP A 224 5.16 -1.28 -20.03
C ASP A 224 4.39 -0.54 -18.92
N ASP A 225 4.79 0.71 -18.67
CA ASP A 225 4.19 1.52 -17.61
C ASP A 225 2.72 1.92 -17.94
N ASP A 226 2.28 1.75 -19.21
CA ASP A 226 0.94 2.08 -19.69
C ASP A 226 0.01 0.85 -19.79
N ASP A 227 0.48 -0.33 -19.36
CA ASP A 227 -0.28 -1.56 -19.46
C ASP A 227 -1.58 -1.48 -18.62
N PRO A 228 -2.76 -1.75 -19.23
CA PRO A 228 -4.05 -1.59 -18.56
C PRO A 228 -4.20 -2.44 -17.31
N ARG A 229 -3.46 -3.56 -17.17
CA ARG A 229 -3.49 -4.40 -15.97
C ARG A 229 -3.02 -3.64 -14.73
N TYR A 230 -2.14 -2.65 -14.89
CA TYR A 230 -1.71 -1.80 -13.77
C TYR A 230 -2.80 -0.85 -13.28
N GLY A 231 -3.89 -0.66 -14.03
CA GLY A 231 -5.02 0.16 -13.59
C GLY A 231 -5.62 -0.31 -12.24
N ILE A 232 -5.48 -1.58 -11.88
CA ILE A 232 -5.93 -2.08 -10.57
C ILE A 232 -5.17 -1.45 -9.39
N ASN A 233 -3.97 -0.89 -9.62
CA ASN A 233 -3.16 -0.20 -8.61
C ASN A 233 -3.65 1.23 -8.33
N ALA A 234 -4.59 1.74 -9.12
CA ALA A 234 -5.07 3.13 -9.01
C ALA A 234 -5.87 3.42 -7.74
N PHE A 235 -6.28 2.38 -7.01
CA PHE A 235 -7.23 2.49 -5.89
C PHE A 235 -6.51 2.46 -4.53
N ASP A 236 -6.37 3.63 -3.92
CA ASP A 236 -5.86 3.80 -2.55
C ASP A 236 -7.03 3.62 -1.55
N ILE A 237 -7.09 2.51 -0.79
CA ILE A 237 -8.21 2.21 0.13
C ILE A 237 -7.81 2.45 1.60
N GLN A 238 -8.53 3.35 2.28
CA GLN A 238 -8.21 3.81 3.64
C GLN A 238 -9.45 4.09 4.48
N ASN A 239 -9.33 4.08 5.81
CA ASN A 239 -10.45 4.40 6.70
C ASN A 239 -10.54 5.88 7.11
N VAL A 240 -9.53 6.68 6.74
CA VAL A 240 -9.53 8.12 6.90
C VAL A 240 -8.57 8.73 5.88
N VAL A 241 -9.00 9.80 5.22
CA VAL A 241 -8.16 10.59 4.32
C VAL A 241 -8.00 11.99 4.89
N PHE A 242 -6.77 12.44 5.08
CA PHE A 242 -6.48 13.80 5.55
C PHE A 242 -6.24 14.74 4.38
N SER A 243 -6.60 16.01 4.55
CA SER A 243 -6.32 17.06 3.55
C SER A 243 -5.73 18.31 4.18
N LYS A 244 -4.72 18.89 3.53
CA LYS A 244 -4.17 20.20 3.91
C LYS A 244 -5.16 21.35 3.69
N TYR A 245 -6.02 21.19 2.69
CA TYR A 245 -7.08 22.14 2.35
C TYR A 245 -8.29 22.02 3.29
N ASN A 246 -8.38 20.94 4.07
CA ASN A 246 -9.24 20.85 5.25
C ASN A 246 -8.47 21.06 6.56
N LEU A 247 -7.51 21.99 6.60
CA LEU A 247 -6.74 22.31 7.81
C LEU A 247 -6.06 21.10 8.48
N TRP A 248 -5.61 20.14 7.68
CA TRP A 248 -5.00 18.88 8.12
C TRP A 248 -5.97 17.93 8.83
N GLN A 249 -7.28 18.19 8.78
CA GLN A 249 -8.32 17.33 9.34
C GLN A 249 -8.73 16.23 8.34
N PRO A 250 -9.38 15.16 8.83
CA PRO A 250 -10.05 14.19 7.97
C PRO A 250 -10.99 14.86 6.96
N LEU A 251 -11.10 14.32 5.76
CA LEU A 251 -12.26 14.55 4.91
C LEU A 251 -13.45 13.76 5.50
N PHE A 252 -14.68 14.22 5.26
CA PHE A 252 -15.90 13.60 5.82
C PHE A 252 -15.84 13.45 7.35
N GLU A 253 -15.41 14.50 8.06
CA GLU A 253 -15.16 14.46 9.52
C GLU A 253 -16.34 13.90 10.32
N ASN A 254 -17.57 14.26 9.95
CA ASN A 254 -18.79 13.77 10.57
C ASN A 254 -18.94 12.24 10.50
N LYS A 255 -18.38 11.60 9.46
CA LYS A 255 -18.34 10.14 9.32
C LYS A 255 -17.20 9.54 10.12
N VAL A 256 -16.01 10.16 10.08
CA VAL A 256 -14.79 9.65 10.74
C VAL A 256 -14.85 9.77 12.28
N THR A 257 -15.48 10.83 12.80
CA THR A 257 -15.52 11.13 14.24
C THR A 257 -16.52 10.29 15.03
N LYS A 258 -17.50 9.67 14.36
CA LYS A 258 -18.48 8.79 15.01
C LYS A 258 -17.88 7.45 15.48
N GLY A 259 -16.69 7.12 14.99
CA GLY A 259 -16.03 5.83 15.28
C GLY A 259 -16.58 4.67 14.48
N ASP A 260 -17.53 4.94 13.58
CA ASP A 260 -18.05 3.97 12.63
C ASP A 260 -16.93 3.56 11.65
N PRO A 261 -16.87 2.29 11.22
CA PRO A 261 -16.00 1.87 10.14
C PRO A 261 -16.29 2.65 8.85
N GLN A 262 -15.24 2.92 8.09
CA GLN A 262 -15.32 3.71 6.86
C GLN A 262 -14.43 3.11 5.77
N ILE A 263 -14.91 3.16 4.55
CA ILE A 263 -14.16 2.83 3.33
C ILE A 263 -14.11 4.09 2.49
N PHE A 264 -12.91 4.65 2.38
CA PHE A 264 -12.60 5.68 1.40
C PHE A 264 -11.72 5.08 0.31
N ILE A 265 -12.09 5.32 -0.94
CA ILE A 265 -11.29 4.95 -2.11
C ILE A 265 -10.78 6.23 -2.73
N THR A 266 -9.46 6.38 -2.81
CA THR A 266 -8.82 7.54 -3.43
C THR A 266 -8.27 7.14 -4.79
N VAL A 267 -8.58 7.94 -5.81
CA VAL A 267 -8.00 7.84 -7.15
C VAL A 267 -7.36 9.17 -7.51
N ARG A 268 -6.22 9.15 -8.20
CA ARG A 268 -5.40 10.33 -8.50
C ARG A 268 -5.33 10.59 -10.00
N ASP A 269 -5.04 11.83 -10.38
CA ASP A 269 -4.95 12.29 -11.77
C ASP A 269 -3.78 11.68 -12.57
N ASP A 270 -2.76 11.17 -11.89
CA ASP A 270 -1.69 10.39 -12.51
C ASP A 270 -2.11 8.96 -12.88
N ASN A 271 -3.26 8.48 -12.38
CA ASN A 271 -3.74 7.12 -12.65
C ASN A 271 -4.97 7.07 -13.56
N VAL A 272 -5.76 8.15 -13.63
CA VAL A 272 -7.02 8.18 -14.39
C VAL A 272 -7.42 9.59 -14.82
N ASP A 273 -8.21 9.70 -15.89
CA ASP A 273 -8.98 10.91 -16.13
C ASP A 273 -10.02 11.08 -15.01
N LEU A 274 -9.75 12.01 -14.09
CA LEU A 274 -10.66 12.28 -12.98
C LEU A 274 -12.02 12.81 -13.43
N GLN A 275 -12.17 13.41 -14.61
CA GLN A 275 -13.48 13.82 -15.13
C GLN A 275 -14.34 12.61 -15.50
N GLU A 276 -13.71 11.58 -16.04
CA GLU A 276 -14.37 10.32 -16.35
C GLU A 276 -14.76 9.59 -15.07
N MET A 277 -13.83 9.50 -14.10
CA MET A 277 -14.10 8.91 -12.78
C MET A 277 -15.18 9.67 -12.00
N GLU A 278 -15.22 11.01 -12.09
CA GLU A 278 -16.29 11.82 -11.49
C GLU A 278 -17.65 11.53 -12.12
N ARG A 279 -17.71 11.40 -13.45
CA ARG A 279 -18.96 11.06 -14.14
C ARG A 279 -19.43 9.68 -13.74
N PHE A 280 -18.52 8.72 -13.73
CA PHE A 280 -18.78 7.36 -13.26
C PHE A 280 -19.31 7.36 -11.82
N ALA A 281 -18.67 8.08 -10.91
CA ALA A 281 -19.15 8.20 -9.53
C ALA A 281 -20.57 8.79 -9.44
N LYS A 282 -20.88 9.82 -10.24
CA LYS A 282 -22.21 10.45 -10.31
C LYS A 282 -23.27 9.49 -10.83
N ASP A 283 -22.98 8.77 -11.90
CA ASP A 283 -23.91 7.83 -12.52
C ASP A 283 -24.29 6.69 -11.56
N HIS A 284 -23.38 6.35 -10.63
CA HIS A 284 -23.59 5.37 -9.57
C HIS A 284 -24.01 5.97 -8.21
N GLY A 285 -24.24 7.28 -8.14
CA GLY A 285 -24.71 7.96 -6.91
C GLY A 285 -23.71 7.99 -5.75
N ILE A 286 -22.43 7.79 -6.01
CA ILE A 286 -21.39 7.64 -4.99
C ILE A 286 -20.99 9.02 -4.46
N PRO A 287 -21.10 9.29 -3.14
CA PRO A 287 -20.61 10.52 -2.54
C PRO A 287 -19.10 10.65 -2.69
N TYR A 288 -18.60 11.83 -3.06
CA TYR A 288 -17.17 12.05 -3.22
C TYR A 288 -16.70 13.45 -2.83
N ALA A 289 -15.40 13.57 -2.60
CA ALA A 289 -14.67 14.83 -2.48
C ALA A 289 -13.61 14.91 -3.58
N LEU A 290 -13.65 15.97 -4.38
CA LEU A 290 -12.59 16.31 -5.32
C LEU A 290 -11.65 17.30 -4.66
N GLU A 291 -10.39 16.92 -4.50
CA GLU A 291 -9.33 17.78 -4.00
C GLU A 291 -8.39 18.17 -5.13
N LYS A 292 -8.12 19.47 -5.26
CA LYS A 292 -7.15 20.03 -6.19
C LYS A 292 -6.18 20.94 -5.45
N GLY A 293 -4.92 20.87 -5.80
CA GLY A 293 -3.94 21.80 -5.28
C GLY A 293 -2.52 21.40 -5.57
N PHE A 294 -1.63 21.78 -4.67
CA PHE A 294 -0.20 21.54 -4.80
C PHE A 294 0.27 20.47 -3.82
N ASP A 295 1.23 19.64 -4.19
CA ASP A 295 1.85 18.72 -3.26
C ASP A 295 2.85 19.46 -2.34
N ARG A 296 3.84 18.76 -1.78
CA ARG A 296 4.90 19.37 -0.96
C ARG A 296 6.06 19.96 -1.77
N TYR A 297 6.09 19.72 -3.07
CA TYR A 297 7.10 20.15 -4.03
C TYR A 297 6.55 21.20 -5.00
N ASP A 298 5.39 21.79 -4.67
CA ASP A 298 4.64 22.74 -5.48
C ASP A 298 4.24 22.17 -6.86
N GLN A 299 4.08 20.84 -6.96
CA GLN A 299 3.52 20.19 -8.14
C GLN A 299 2.01 20.14 -8.03
N ASP A 300 1.31 20.48 -9.12
CA ASP A 300 -0.13 20.32 -9.20
C ASP A 300 -0.51 18.85 -9.00
N PHE A 301 -1.56 18.62 -8.21
CA PHE A 301 -2.19 17.32 -8.07
C PHE A 301 -3.70 17.48 -7.97
N SER A 302 -4.40 16.46 -8.43
CA SER A 302 -5.83 16.30 -8.23
C SER A 302 -6.11 14.88 -7.76
N ARG A 303 -7.10 14.72 -6.88
CA ARG A 303 -7.57 13.40 -6.48
C ARG A 303 -9.04 13.40 -6.15
N LEU A 304 -9.68 12.28 -6.42
CA LEU A 304 -11.06 11.99 -6.07
C LEU A 304 -11.08 11.04 -4.88
N ILE A 305 -11.84 11.38 -3.84
CA ILE A 305 -12.02 10.57 -2.64
C ILE A 305 -13.47 10.15 -2.55
N LEU A 306 -13.76 8.89 -2.80
CA LEU A 306 -15.10 8.31 -2.81
C LEU A 306 -15.42 7.70 -1.44
N SER A 307 -16.65 7.84 -0.95
CA SER A 307 -17.08 7.36 0.37
C SER A 307 -18.14 6.27 0.24
N PHE A 308 -17.85 5.11 0.83
CA PHE A 308 -18.73 3.92 0.82
C PHE A 308 -19.25 3.53 2.22
N ASP A 309 -18.97 4.34 3.24
CA ASP A 309 -19.28 4.00 4.63
C ASP A 309 -18.71 2.61 5.00
N ASP A 310 -19.51 1.68 5.52
CA ASP A 310 -19.09 0.29 5.76
C ASP A 310 -19.64 -0.72 4.73
N ASP A 311 -20.13 -0.23 3.58
CA ASP A 311 -20.68 -1.07 2.50
C ASP A 311 -19.54 -1.69 1.67
N THR A 312 -19.15 -2.90 2.07
CA THR A 312 -18.09 -3.66 1.40
C THR A 312 -18.50 -4.15 0.02
N ALA A 313 -19.78 -4.41 -0.21
CA ALA A 313 -20.29 -4.86 -1.50
C ALA A 313 -20.26 -3.71 -2.52
N ALA A 314 -20.76 -2.54 -2.15
CA ALA A 314 -20.70 -1.35 -3.01
C ALA A 314 -19.24 -0.96 -3.30
N ALA A 315 -18.35 -1.01 -2.31
CA ALA A 315 -16.93 -0.72 -2.54
C ALA A 315 -16.25 -1.75 -3.47
N ALA A 316 -16.54 -3.04 -3.32
CA ALA A 316 -15.99 -4.09 -4.19
C ALA A 316 -16.51 -3.94 -5.63
N ASN A 317 -17.82 -3.73 -5.79
CA ASN A 317 -18.47 -3.55 -7.08
C ASN A 317 -17.94 -2.30 -7.78
N PHE A 318 -17.73 -1.21 -7.05
CA PHE A 318 -17.12 0.01 -7.59
C PHE A 318 -15.74 -0.26 -8.18
N VAL A 319 -14.84 -0.88 -7.41
CA VAL A 319 -13.48 -1.14 -7.85
C VAL A 319 -13.49 -2.03 -9.08
N CYS A 320 -14.32 -3.09 -9.09
CA CYS A 320 -14.41 -4.00 -10.23
C CYS A 320 -14.94 -3.31 -11.49
N ASP A 321 -15.99 -2.49 -11.35
CA ASP A 321 -16.64 -1.81 -12.46
C ASP A 321 -15.77 -0.67 -13.00
N ALA A 322 -15.27 0.21 -12.12
CA ALA A 322 -14.38 1.30 -12.50
C ALA A 322 -13.07 0.79 -13.11
N ALA A 323 -12.49 -0.29 -12.57
CA ALA A 323 -11.31 -0.93 -13.16
C ALA A 323 -11.60 -1.40 -14.59
N THR A 324 -12.74 -2.07 -14.81
CA THR A 324 -13.09 -2.61 -16.12
C THR A 324 -13.49 -1.53 -17.13
N THR A 325 -14.32 -0.56 -16.73
CA THR A 325 -14.99 0.36 -17.64
C THR A 325 -14.20 1.65 -17.85
N VAL A 326 -13.59 2.20 -16.80
CA VAL A 326 -12.83 3.45 -16.87
C VAL A 326 -11.36 3.18 -17.16
N LEU A 327 -10.77 2.17 -16.50
CA LEU A 327 -9.34 1.87 -16.61
C LEU A 327 -9.01 0.75 -17.60
N SER A 328 -10.02 0.14 -18.23
CA SER A 328 -9.85 -0.97 -19.19
C SER A 328 -9.05 -2.17 -18.65
N VAL A 329 -9.05 -2.37 -17.33
CA VAL A 329 -8.38 -3.49 -16.67
C VAL A 329 -9.04 -4.81 -17.11
N PRO A 330 -8.28 -5.82 -17.54
CA PRO A 330 -8.84 -7.13 -17.87
C PRO A 330 -9.52 -7.78 -16.66
N LYS A 331 -10.66 -8.44 -16.90
CA LYS A 331 -11.50 -9.01 -15.83
C LYS A 331 -10.86 -10.20 -15.12
N ASP A 332 -9.87 -10.82 -15.72
CA ASP A 332 -9.24 -12.07 -15.30
C ASP A 332 -7.81 -11.90 -14.76
N ILE A 333 -7.44 -10.69 -14.33
CA ILE A 333 -6.15 -10.47 -13.69
C ILE A 333 -6.08 -11.03 -12.26
N PRO A 334 -4.91 -11.49 -11.81
CA PRO A 334 -4.70 -11.81 -10.41
C PRO A 334 -4.34 -10.55 -9.61
N ILE A 335 -4.83 -10.48 -8.38
CA ILE A 335 -4.56 -9.38 -7.47
C ILE A 335 -3.85 -9.87 -6.20
N SER A 336 -3.21 -8.93 -5.51
CA SER A 336 -2.60 -9.09 -4.19
C SER A 336 -3.21 -8.05 -3.24
N LEU A 337 -3.57 -8.49 -2.03
CA LEU A 337 -4.27 -7.68 -1.04
C LEU A 337 -3.53 -7.71 0.31
N TYR A 338 -3.44 -6.56 0.97
CA TYR A 338 -2.80 -6.45 2.29
C TYR A 338 -3.48 -5.43 3.19
N ILE A 339 -3.89 -5.85 4.39
CA ILE A 339 -4.51 -4.99 5.39
C ILE A 339 -3.50 -4.68 6.49
N SER A 340 -3.46 -3.41 6.91
CA SER A 340 -2.69 -3.00 8.07
C SER A 340 -3.45 -1.99 8.91
N ALA A 341 -3.37 -2.15 10.23
CA ALA A 341 -3.82 -1.17 11.22
C ALA A 341 -2.66 -0.84 12.16
N CYS A 342 -2.02 0.29 11.93
CA CYS A 342 -0.68 0.55 12.47
C CYS A 342 -0.67 1.56 13.63
N GLN A 343 -1.30 2.73 13.48
CA GLN A 343 -1.20 3.81 14.46
C GLN A 343 -2.52 4.55 14.70
N GLY A 344 -2.62 5.26 15.83
CA GLY A 344 -3.79 6.08 16.12
C GLY A 344 -4.02 7.17 15.07
N LYS A 345 -5.29 7.45 14.74
CA LYS A 345 -5.69 8.48 13.78
C LYS A 345 -5.07 9.85 14.09
N ASP A 346 -4.99 10.24 15.36
CA ASP A 346 -4.32 11.49 15.79
C ASP A 346 -2.84 11.52 15.44
N LYS A 347 -2.16 10.37 15.53
CA LYS A 347 -0.74 10.27 15.19
C LYS A 347 -0.56 10.32 13.67
N ALA A 348 -1.41 9.62 12.92
CA ALA A 348 -1.44 9.68 11.46
C ALA A 348 -1.68 11.11 10.96
N GLN A 349 -2.59 11.84 11.59
CA GLN A 349 -2.85 13.25 11.29
C GLN A 349 -1.62 14.13 11.52
N LYS A 350 -0.97 13.99 12.68
CA LYS A 350 0.25 14.76 13.00
C LYS A 350 1.37 14.50 12.00
N GLU A 351 1.52 13.25 11.57
CA GLU A 351 2.52 12.86 10.58
C GLU A 351 2.18 13.36 9.18
N TYR A 352 0.90 13.29 8.78
CA TYR A 352 0.40 13.90 7.54
C TYR A 352 0.68 15.39 7.50
N LYS A 353 0.34 16.12 8.57
CA LYS A 353 0.65 17.55 8.69
C LYS A 353 2.15 17.80 8.54
N LYS A 354 2.99 17.02 9.21
CA LYS A 354 4.45 17.17 9.16
C LYS A 354 5.02 16.89 7.77
N SER A 355 4.49 15.92 7.02
CA SER A 355 5.00 15.56 5.69
C SER A 355 4.56 16.50 4.57
N HIS A 356 3.50 17.27 4.80
CA HIS A 356 2.89 18.16 3.81
C HIS A 356 2.98 19.65 4.18
N SER A 357 3.46 19.98 5.38
CA SER A 357 3.87 21.34 5.74
C SER A 357 5.34 21.58 5.35
N PHE A 358 5.65 22.73 4.75
CA PHE A 358 7.04 23.19 4.65
C PHE A 358 7.62 23.34 6.06
N SER A 359 8.74 22.66 6.33
CA SER A 359 9.44 22.89 7.59
C SER A 359 10.17 24.24 7.54
N ALA A 360 10.41 24.87 8.69
CA ALA A 360 11.27 26.05 8.78
C ALA A 360 12.68 25.80 8.17
N ARG A 361 13.12 24.54 8.17
CA ARG A 361 14.37 24.11 7.52
C ARG A 361 14.28 24.12 6.00
N ASP A 362 13.13 23.76 5.42
CA ASP A 362 12.88 23.82 3.97
C ASP A 362 12.81 25.27 3.50
N THR A 363 12.13 26.13 4.27
CA THR A 363 12.13 27.58 4.03
C THR A 363 13.54 28.18 4.12
N ALA A 364 14.32 27.82 5.15
CA ALA A 364 15.71 28.29 5.29
C ALA A 364 16.60 27.78 4.15
N ARG A 365 16.40 26.55 3.67
CA ARG A 365 17.14 25.97 2.54
C ARG A 365 16.77 26.64 1.22
N GLY A 366 15.49 26.95 1.01
CA GLY A 366 15.01 27.75 -0.11
C GLY A 366 15.62 29.15 -0.13
N ILE A 367 15.59 29.86 1.01
CA ILE A 367 16.23 31.17 1.17
C ILE A 367 17.73 31.09 0.90
N ALA A 368 18.44 30.11 1.46
CA ALA A 368 19.88 29.92 1.25
C ALA A 368 20.23 29.64 -0.23
N THR A 369 19.37 28.92 -0.95
CA THR A 369 19.56 28.59 -2.37
C THR A 369 19.33 29.82 -3.25
N LEU A 370 18.29 30.61 -2.96
CA LEU A 370 18.04 31.89 -3.62
C LEU A 370 19.17 32.90 -3.37
N LEU A 371 19.71 32.94 -2.16
CA LEU A 371 20.86 33.79 -1.81
C LEU A 371 22.14 33.34 -2.53
N LYS A 372 22.42 32.03 -2.63
CA LYS A 372 23.56 31.51 -3.42
C LYS A 372 23.46 31.88 -4.90
N ASN A 373 22.28 31.76 -5.51
CA ASN A 373 22.08 32.10 -6.92
C ASN A 373 22.19 33.60 -7.20
N ARG A 374 21.91 34.46 -6.20
CA ARG A 374 22.17 35.91 -6.28
C ARG A 374 23.65 36.28 -6.21
N VAL A 375 24.49 35.47 -5.55
CA VAL A 375 25.94 35.71 -5.45
C VAL A 375 26.66 35.28 -6.74
N ILE A 376 26.15 34.29 -7.46
CA ILE A 376 26.75 33.78 -8.72
C ILE A 376 26.39 34.65 -9.94
N ARG A 377 25.31 35.43 -9.88
CA ARG A 377 24.90 36.39 -10.94
C ARG A 377 25.43 37.82 -10.73
N LYS A 378 26.59 37.98 -10.09
CA LYS A 378 27.30 39.26 -10.01
C LYS A 378 28.55 39.25 -10.87
#